data_AF-A0A7G7BFP3-F1
#
_entry.id   AF-A0A7G7BFP3-F1
#
_cell.length_a   1.000
_cell.length_b   1.000
_cell.length_c   1.000
_cell.angle_alpha   90.00
_cell.angle_beta   90.00
_cell.angle_gamma   90.00
#
_symmetry.space_group_name_H-M   'P 1'
#
loop_
_entity.id
_entity.type
_entity.pdbx_description
1 polymer ?
#
loop_
_entity_poly.entity_id
_entity_poly.type
_entity_poly.pdbx_seq_one_letter_code
_entity_poly.pdbx_strand_id
1 'polypeptide(L)'
;MTLCVTFSLVAGIVWVSSDSSDDTRSATAARGSDAAGGGREPFRRAPHTPEEHVPASHTPLVPSRPMKVAIPAIFIEAPVAGLGLDKKGRLEVPPLSRPKLTGWYEKGPSPGENGTALLVGHRDTRTGPAIFLNLNALRRGDKVNVVRADRRTAVFTVDAVKTYTKDKFPDDTVYGETGRPELRLLTCGGRFDAKAGYSANVVVFAHLTSLKKAA
;
A
#
# COMPACT_ATOMS: atom_id res chain seq x y z
N MET A 1 14.86 -18.76 54.20
CA MET A 1 15.99 -19.45 53.55
C MET A 1 16.47 -18.58 52.40
N THR A 2 17.62 -17.95 52.58
CA THR A 2 18.23 -16.95 51.69
C THR A 2 19.40 -17.60 50.97
N LEU A 3 19.44 -17.60 49.64
CA LEU A 3 20.61 -17.97 48.81
C LEU A 3 20.40 -17.38 47.42
N CYS A 4 21.41 -16.99 46.63
CA CYS A 4 22.73 -16.41 46.83
C CYS A 4 23.14 -16.00 45.40
N VAL A 5 23.68 -14.80 45.24
CA VAL A 5 24.09 -14.21 43.95
C VAL A 5 25.43 -14.82 43.50
N THR A 6 25.61 -15.06 42.19
CA THR A 6 26.94 -14.93 41.57
C THR A 6 26.85 -14.29 40.19
N PHE A 7 27.59 -13.18 40.06
CA PHE A 7 27.96 -12.49 38.82
C PHE A 7 29.25 -13.12 38.29
N SER A 8 29.39 -13.26 36.97
CA SER A 8 30.69 -13.48 36.33
C SER A 8 30.94 -12.39 35.29
N LEU A 9 31.97 -11.59 35.56
CA LEU A 9 32.57 -10.57 34.71
C LEU A 9 33.93 -11.11 34.27
N VAL A 10 34.28 -11.01 33.00
CA VAL A 10 35.66 -11.22 32.51
C VAL A 10 36.05 -10.00 31.68
N ALA A 11 37.19 -9.44 32.04
CA ALA A 11 37.83 -8.24 31.51
C ALA A 11 39.13 -8.58 30.76
N GLY A 12 39.61 -7.62 29.96
CA GLY A 12 40.97 -7.53 29.42
C GLY A 12 41.06 -7.87 27.93
N ILE A 13 41.86 -7.20 27.08
CA ILE A 13 43.07 -6.41 27.32
C ILE A 13 43.20 -5.32 26.22
N VAL A 14 43.68 -4.15 26.65
CA VAL A 14 44.13 -2.99 25.85
C VAL A 14 45.55 -3.23 25.34
N TRP A 15 45.85 -2.82 24.11
CA TRP A 15 47.22 -2.45 23.71
C TRP A 15 47.23 -1.01 23.19
N VAL A 16 48.01 -0.19 23.88
CA VAL A 16 48.46 1.16 23.55
C VAL A 16 49.81 1.03 22.85
N SER A 17 50.05 1.87 21.83
CA SER A 17 51.34 2.52 21.62
C SER A 17 51.12 3.83 20.87
N SER A 18 51.57 4.91 21.48
CA SER A 18 51.62 6.29 20.99
C SER A 18 53.00 6.55 20.39
N ASP A 19 53.10 7.40 19.37
CA ASP A 19 54.02 8.55 19.46
C ASP A 19 53.59 9.69 18.51
N SER A 20 53.76 10.91 18.98
CA SER A 20 53.46 12.18 18.31
C SER A 20 54.72 12.78 17.70
N SER A 21 54.58 13.60 16.66
CA SER A 21 55.42 14.80 16.44
C SER A 21 54.77 15.68 15.38
N ASP A 22 54.35 16.88 15.80
CA ASP A 22 54.17 18.05 14.94
C ASP A 22 55.56 18.60 14.54
N ASP A 23 55.75 19.08 13.30
CA ASP A 23 56.15 20.49 13.11
C ASP A 23 56.13 20.99 11.65
N THR A 24 56.10 22.31 11.58
CA THR A 24 55.74 23.26 10.52
C THR A 24 56.90 23.58 9.54
N ARG A 25 56.62 23.82 8.23
CA ARG A 25 56.95 25.05 7.43
C ARG A 25 57.08 24.88 5.89
N SER A 26 56.42 25.84 5.22
CA SER A 26 56.77 26.59 3.98
C SER A 26 56.88 25.93 2.58
N ALA A 27 55.86 26.25 1.77
CA ALA A 27 55.83 26.75 0.38
C ALA A 27 57.04 26.61 -0.57
N THR A 28 56.80 26.16 -1.81
CA THR A 28 56.80 27.00 -3.06
C THR A 28 56.23 26.20 -4.26
N ALA A 29 55.63 26.93 -5.19
CA ALA A 29 54.80 26.51 -6.32
C ALA A 29 55.43 25.60 -7.39
N ALA A 30 54.58 24.80 -8.04
CA ALA A 30 54.69 24.51 -9.47
C ALA A 30 53.30 24.36 -10.09
N ARG A 31 53.16 24.98 -11.26
CA ARG A 31 51.96 25.12 -12.10
C ARG A 31 51.49 23.77 -12.65
N GLY A 32 50.18 23.63 -12.80
CA GLY A 32 49.54 22.60 -13.61
C GLY A 32 48.12 23.03 -13.94
N SER A 33 47.94 23.65 -15.09
CA SER A 33 46.67 24.07 -15.66
C SER A 33 45.89 22.87 -16.22
N ASP A 34 44.57 23.06 -16.27
CA ASP A 34 43.61 22.45 -17.19
C ASP A 34 43.15 21.00 -16.94
N ALA A 35 41.90 20.86 -16.46
CA ALA A 35 40.83 20.17 -17.19
C ALA A 35 39.47 20.28 -16.47
N ALA A 36 38.56 21.03 -17.10
CA ALA A 36 37.11 20.95 -17.08
C ALA A 36 36.42 20.01 -16.07
N GLY A 37 36.05 20.54 -14.90
CA GLY A 37 35.00 19.98 -14.05
C GLY A 37 33.65 20.57 -14.42
N GLY A 38 32.88 19.88 -15.26
CA GLY A 38 31.51 20.26 -15.60
C GLY A 38 30.61 20.25 -14.37
N GLY A 39 30.39 21.41 -13.76
CA GLY A 39 29.41 21.61 -12.71
C GLY A 39 28.00 21.37 -13.27
N ARG A 40 27.45 20.18 -13.05
CA ARG A 40 26.00 19.97 -13.13
C ARG A 40 25.37 20.79 -12.02
N GLU A 41 24.63 21.83 -12.39
CA GLU A 41 23.72 22.49 -11.45
C GLU A 41 22.88 21.42 -10.73
N PRO A 42 22.68 21.53 -9.41
CA PRO A 42 21.72 20.67 -8.73
C PRO A 42 20.35 20.97 -9.33
N PHE A 43 19.66 19.92 -9.80
CA PHE A 43 18.27 20.01 -10.25
C PHE A 43 17.43 20.72 -9.17
N ARG A 44 17.18 22.01 -9.38
CA ARG A 44 16.27 22.79 -8.55
C ARG A 44 14.88 22.28 -8.86
N ARG A 45 14.34 21.42 -8.00
CA ARG A 45 12.96 20.92 -8.11
C ARG A 45 12.04 22.16 -8.15
N ALA A 46 11.33 22.33 -9.27
CA ALA A 46 10.39 23.41 -9.42
C ALA A 46 9.33 23.37 -8.29
N PRO A 47 8.90 24.53 -7.76
CA PRO A 47 7.83 24.59 -6.78
C PRO A 47 6.54 24.03 -7.39
N HIS A 48 5.97 23.05 -6.72
CA HIS A 48 4.74 22.37 -7.11
C HIS A 48 3.55 23.12 -6.53
N THR A 49 2.71 23.67 -7.41
CA THR A 49 1.35 24.13 -7.11
C THR A 49 0.53 24.02 -8.40
N PRO A 50 -0.78 23.72 -8.40
CA PRO A 50 -1.72 23.39 -7.32
C PRO A 50 -2.32 21.96 -7.43
N GLU A 51 -3.03 21.52 -6.38
CA GLU A 51 -3.86 20.31 -6.24
C GLU A 51 -4.03 19.42 -7.48
N GLU A 52 -3.55 18.19 -7.37
CA GLU A 52 -3.82 17.08 -8.30
C GLU A 52 -5.35 16.91 -8.47
N HIS A 53 -5.86 17.41 -9.60
CA HIS A 53 -7.29 17.41 -9.92
C HIS A 53 -7.81 15.98 -10.01
N VAL A 54 -8.56 15.54 -9.00
CA VAL A 54 -9.25 14.25 -9.07
C VAL A 54 -10.44 14.42 -10.02
N PRO A 55 -10.59 13.55 -11.03
CA PRO A 55 -11.69 13.66 -11.99
C PRO A 55 -13.06 13.59 -11.30
N ALA A 56 -14.08 14.16 -11.94
CA ALA A 56 -15.46 14.00 -11.48
C ALA A 56 -15.92 12.53 -11.57
N SER A 57 -16.94 12.20 -10.77
CA SER A 57 -17.56 10.88 -10.80
C SER A 57 -18.21 10.59 -12.16
N HIS A 58 -18.02 9.39 -12.67
CA HIS A 58 -18.76 8.88 -13.81
C HIS A 58 -20.15 8.38 -13.38
N THR A 59 -21.11 8.41 -14.32
CA THR A 59 -22.45 7.85 -14.15
C THR A 59 -22.39 6.36 -13.78
N PRO A 60 -23.30 5.85 -12.92
CA PRO A 60 -23.41 4.43 -12.64
C PRO A 60 -23.55 3.55 -13.89
N LEU A 61 -22.95 2.36 -13.81
CA LEU A 61 -22.99 1.34 -14.84
C LEU A 61 -24.06 0.30 -14.49
N VAL A 62 -24.53 -0.42 -15.52
CA VAL A 62 -25.35 -1.61 -15.31
C VAL A 62 -24.56 -2.69 -14.54
N PRO A 63 -25.24 -3.59 -13.79
CA PRO A 63 -24.57 -4.66 -13.05
C PRO A 63 -23.70 -5.56 -13.94
N SER A 64 -22.48 -5.87 -13.50
CA SER A 64 -21.63 -6.88 -14.12
C SER A 64 -20.53 -7.34 -13.18
N ARG A 65 -20.46 -8.66 -12.94
CA ARG A 65 -19.47 -9.25 -12.02
C ARG A 65 -18.02 -8.89 -12.41
N PRO A 66 -17.14 -8.60 -11.43
CA PRO A 66 -15.73 -8.32 -11.66
C PRO A 66 -14.94 -9.60 -11.90
N MET A 67 -14.06 -9.60 -12.90
CA MET A 67 -13.23 -10.75 -13.31
C MET A 67 -11.77 -10.59 -12.92
N LYS A 68 -11.22 -9.39 -13.10
CA LYS A 68 -9.82 -9.08 -12.80
C LYS A 68 -9.73 -7.67 -12.24
N VAL A 69 -8.87 -7.47 -11.24
CA VAL A 69 -8.46 -6.15 -10.78
C VAL A 69 -7.00 -5.91 -11.16
N ALA A 70 -6.70 -4.71 -11.63
CA ALA A 70 -5.35 -4.26 -11.93
C ALA A 70 -5.08 -2.89 -11.30
N ILE A 71 -3.94 -2.74 -10.65
CA ILE A 71 -3.52 -1.52 -9.95
C ILE A 71 -2.07 -1.20 -10.38
N PRO A 72 -1.89 -0.45 -11.48
CA PRO A 72 -0.57 -0.27 -12.10
C PRO A 72 0.48 0.35 -11.18
N ALA A 73 0.09 1.32 -10.34
CA ALA A 73 0.99 2.04 -9.43
C ALA A 73 1.72 1.12 -8.42
N ILE A 74 1.16 -0.07 -8.15
CA ILE A 74 1.75 -1.08 -7.26
C ILE A 74 1.88 -2.46 -7.93
N PHE A 75 1.88 -2.49 -9.27
CA PHE A 75 2.11 -3.68 -10.09
C PHE A 75 1.21 -4.88 -9.77
N ILE A 76 -0.04 -4.62 -9.38
CA ILE A 76 -1.02 -5.67 -9.10
C ILE A 76 -1.80 -6.02 -10.37
N GLU A 77 -1.89 -7.31 -10.64
CA GLU A 77 -2.95 -7.91 -11.45
C GLU A 77 -3.44 -9.18 -10.77
N ALA A 78 -4.75 -9.28 -10.52
CA ALA A 78 -5.32 -10.42 -9.82
C ALA A 78 -6.73 -10.81 -10.29
N PRO A 79 -7.04 -12.12 -10.34
CA PRO A 79 -8.40 -12.58 -10.50
C PRO A 79 -9.26 -12.16 -9.30
N VAL A 80 -10.55 -11.95 -9.58
CA VAL A 80 -11.57 -11.63 -8.58
C VAL A 80 -12.56 -12.79 -8.48
N ALA A 81 -12.77 -13.31 -7.28
CA ALA A 81 -13.82 -14.29 -6.98
C ALA A 81 -15.00 -13.64 -6.25
N GLY A 82 -16.19 -14.22 -6.38
CA GLY A 82 -17.32 -13.86 -5.51
C GLY A 82 -17.11 -14.40 -4.10
N LEU A 83 -17.50 -13.61 -3.10
CA LEU A 83 -17.44 -13.94 -1.68
C LEU A 83 -18.79 -13.67 -1.03
N GLY A 84 -19.15 -14.56 -0.09
CA GLY A 84 -20.34 -14.40 0.74
C GLY A 84 -20.05 -13.74 2.07
N LEU A 85 -20.99 -13.93 3.00
CA LEU A 85 -20.79 -13.66 4.42
C LEU A 85 -20.68 -14.99 5.16
N ASP A 86 -19.84 -15.03 6.19
CA ASP A 86 -19.78 -16.15 7.11
C ASP A 86 -21.06 -16.25 7.97
N LYS A 87 -21.16 -17.32 8.78
CA LYS A 87 -22.30 -17.55 9.67
C LYS A 87 -22.54 -16.45 10.70
N LYS A 88 -21.56 -15.56 10.92
CA LYS A 88 -21.61 -14.44 11.86
C LYS A 88 -21.82 -13.11 11.12
N GLY A 89 -22.15 -13.14 9.83
CA GLY A 89 -22.40 -11.95 9.02
C GLY A 89 -21.15 -11.19 8.61
N ARG A 90 -19.94 -11.74 8.78
CA ARG A 90 -18.70 -11.09 8.37
C ARG A 90 -18.38 -11.44 6.92
N LEU A 91 -17.86 -10.47 6.17
CA LEU A 91 -17.36 -10.71 4.82
C LEU A 91 -16.32 -11.83 4.86
N GLU A 92 -16.53 -12.87 4.05
CA GLU A 92 -15.55 -13.92 3.87
C GLU A 92 -14.25 -13.34 3.29
N VAL A 93 -13.17 -14.10 3.36
CA VAL A 93 -11.88 -13.71 2.75
C VAL A 93 -11.42 -14.79 1.77
N PRO A 94 -10.64 -14.44 0.74
CA PRO A 94 -10.07 -15.43 -0.17
C PRO A 94 -9.30 -16.52 0.60
N PRO A 95 -9.25 -17.77 0.11
CA PRO A 95 -8.49 -18.81 0.81
C PRO A 95 -6.99 -18.48 0.82
N LEU A 96 -6.33 -18.71 1.96
CA LEU A 96 -4.88 -18.47 2.14
C LEU A 96 -4.00 -19.30 1.19
N SER A 97 -4.52 -20.43 0.68
CA SER A 97 -3.85 -21.24 -0.36
C SER A 97 -3.78 -20.54 -1.73
N ARG A 98 -4.53 -19.45 -1.93
CA ARG A 98 -4.52 -18.64 -3.15
C ARG A 98 -4.13 -17.18 -2.84
N PRO A 99 -2.86 -16.92 -2.48
CA PRO A 99 -2.42 -15.58 -2.04
C PRO A 99 -2.55 -14.49 -3.11
N LYS A 100 -2.69 -14.87 -4.39
CA LYS A 100 -2.88 -13.95 -5.52
C LYS A 100 -4.35 -13.72 -5.89
N LEU A 101 -5.30 -14.29 -5.14
CA LEU A 101 -6.73 -14.13 -5.37
C LEU A 101 -7.27 -12.94 -4.58
N THR A 102 -8.08 -12.12 -5.23
CA THR A 102 -8.93 -11.13 -4.57
C THR A 102 -10.37 -11.62 -4.56
N GLY A 103 -11.16 -11.12 -3.63
CA GLY A 103 -12.57 -11.45 -3.55
C GLY A 103 -13.45 -10.22 -3.47
N TRP A 104 -14.64 -10.30 -4.04
CA TRP A 104 -15.65 -9.27 -4.08
C TRP A 104 -16.89 -9.73 -3.32
N TYR A 105 -17.47 -8.86 -2.50
CA TYR A 105 -18.74 -9.17 -1.84
C TYR A 105 -19.88 -9.25 -2.86
N GLU A 106 -20.29 -10.46 -3.21
CA GLU A 106 -21.11 -10.71 -4.40
C GLU A 106 -22.60 -10.35 -4.26
N LYS A 107 -23.05 -10.13 -3.03
CA LYS A 107 -24.41 -9.65 -2.73
C LYS A 107 -24.51 -8.12 -2.65
N GLY A 108 -23.39 -7.42 -2.76
CA GLY A 108 -23.35 -5.96 -2.86
C GLY A 108 -23.28 -5.45 -4.30
N PRO A 109 -23.12 -4.12 -4.51
CA PRO A 109 -22.91 -3.54 -5.83
C PRO A 109 -21.68 -4.14 -6.52
N SER A 110 -21.81 -4.49 -7.81
CA SER A 110 -20.64 -4.83 -8.62
C SER A 110 -19.84 -3.56 -8.96
N PRO A 111 -18.51 -3.66 -9.17
CA PRO A 111 -17.69 -2.49 -9.45
C PRO A 111 -18.18 -1.67 -10.64
N GLY A 112 -18.72 -0.48 -10.35
CA GLY A 112 -19.22 0.51 -11.29
C GLY A 112 -20.72 0.76 -11.18
N GLU A 113 -21.46 -0.10 -10.48
CA GLU A 113 -22.84 0.19 -10.06
C GLU A 113 -22.90 1.33 -9.04
N ASN A 114 -24.09 1.89 -8.84
CA ASN A 114 -24.31 2.84 -7.76
C ASN A 114 -24.13 2.15 -6.40
N GLY A 115 -23.44 2.80 -5.47
CA GLY A 115 -23.11 2.26 -4.16
C GLY A 115 -21.65 1.79 -4.06
N THR A 116 -21.34 1.11 -2.96
CA THR A 116 -19.97 0.73 -2.59
C THR A 116 -19.69 -0.73 -2.94
N ALA A 117 -18.83 -0.96 -3.93
CA ALA A 117 -18.28 -2.28 -4.22
C ALA A 117 -17.10 -2.60 -3.28
N LEU A 118 -17.12 -3.77 -2.63
CA LEU A 118 -16.09 -4.18 -1.67
C LEU A 118 -15.20 -5.27 -2.26
N LEU A 119 -13.89 -4.99 -2.39
CA LEU A 119 -12.87 -5.96 -2.79
C LEU A 119 -11.88 -6.17 -1.64
N VAL A 120 -11.59 -7.43 -1.32
CA VAL A 120 -10.70 -7.83 -0.23
C VAL A 120 -9.60 -8.76 -0.73
N GLY A 121 -8.45 -8.73 -0.05
CA GLY A 121 -7.31 -9.58 -0.37
C GLY A 121 -6.32 -9.65 0.78
N HIS A 122 -5.53 -10.72 0.81
CA HIS A 122 -4.52 -10.91 1.84
C HIS A 122 -3.34 -9.95 1.66
N ARG A 123 -2.81 -9.45 2.77
CA ARG A 123 -1.54 -8.70 2.82
C ARG A 123 -0.37 -9.67 2.65
N ASP A 124 -0.38 -10.75 3.42
CA ASP A 124 0.60 -11.83 3.38
C ASP A 124 -0.01 -13.15 3.86
N THR A 125 0.80 -14.20 3.79
CA THR A 125 0.54 -15.53 4.32
C THR A 125 1.70 -15.94 5.22
N ARG A 126 1.60 -17.13 5.82
CA ARG A 126 2.69 -17.72 6.61
C ARG A 126 3.98 -17.92 5.81
N THR A 127 3.91 -17.97 4.49
CA THR A 127 5.06 -18.30 3.61
C THR A 127 5.58 -17.10 2.84
N GLY A 128 4.92 -15.93 2.90
CA GLY A 128 5.39 -14.74 2.21
C GLY A 128 4.28 -13.75 1.87
N PRO A 129 4.60 -12.71 1.09
CA PRO A 129 3.67 -11.66 0.72
C PRO A 129 2.51 -12.18 -0.15
N ALA A 130 1.37 -11.51 -0.07
CA ALA A 130 0.17 -11.78 -0.85
C ALA A 130 -0.24 -10.55 -1.67
N ILE A 131 -1.37 -10.64 -2.37
CA ILE A 131 -1.73 -9.71 -3.43
C ILE A 131 -1.81 -8.24 -2.98
N PHE A 132 -2.26 -7.97 -1.76
CA PHE A 132 -2.48 -6.62 -1.25
C PHE A 132 -1.40 -6.17 -0.26
N LEU A 133 -0.19 -6.76 -0.30
CA LEU A 133 0.92 -6.37 0.56
C LEU A 133 1.14 -4.85 0.64
N ASN A 134 1.11 -4.19 -0.53
CA ASN A 134 1.49 -2.79 -0.71
C ASN A 134 0.29 -1.85 -0.94
N LEU A 135 -0.90 -2.24 -0.50
CA LEU A 135 -2.11 -1.42 -0.69
C LEU A 135 -1.96 -0.01 -0.08
N ASN A 136 -1.21 0.10 1.02
CA ASN A 136 -0.91 1.36 1.72
C ASN A 136 0.03 2.30 0.94
N ALA A 137 0.68 1.83 -0.12
CA ALA A 137 1.58 2.65 -0.94
C ALA A 137 0.84 3.46 -2.01
N LEU A 138 -0.46 3.18 -2.24
CA LEU A 138 -1.28 3.96 -3.15
C LEU A 138 -1.46 5.39 -2.67
N ARG A 139 -1.64 6.28 -3.64
CA ARG A 139 -1.84 7.71 -3.44
C ARG A 139 -3.14 8.14 -4.11
N ARG A 140 -3.66 9.28 -3.65
CA ARG A 140 -4.74 9.97 -4.33
C ARG A 140 -4.35 10.17 -5.80
N GLY A 141 -5.29 9.96 -6.72
CA GLY A 141 -5.04 10.04 -8.17
C GLY A 141 -4.71 8.70 -8.85
N ASP A 142 -4.16 7.72 -8.11
CA ASP A 142 -3.83 6.40 -8.64
C ASP A 142 -5.06 5.69 -9.21
N LYS A 143 -4.84 4.81 -10.20
CA LYS A 143 -5.92 4.09 -10.89
C LYS A 143 -6.07 2.66 -10.40
N VAL A 144 -7.33 2.27 -10.22
CA VAL A 144 -7.74 0.88 -10.03
C VAL A 144 -8.65 0.49 -11.18
N ASN A 145 -8.21 -0.47 -11.98
CA ASN A 145 -8.94 -0.95 -13.16
C ASN A 145 -9.62 -2.27 -12.81
N VAL A 146 -10.94 -2.36 -13.01
CA VAL A 146 -11.70 -3.58 -12.80
C VAL A 146 -12.26 -4.06 -14.13
N VAL A 147 -11.73 -5.17 -14.64
CA VAL A 147 -12.25 -5.86 -15.81
C VAL A 147 -13.52 -6.61 -15.41
N ARG A 148 -14.60 -6.38 -16.14
CA ARG A 148 -15.93 -6.92 -15.86
C ARG A 148 -16.33 -7.98 -16.89
N ALA A 149 -17.29 -8.82 -16.53
CA ALA A 149 -17.79 -9.89 -17.41
C ALA A 149 -18.46 -9.37 -18.69
N ASP A 150 -18.94 -8.13 -18.69
CA ASP A 150 -19.51 -7.44 -19.85
C ASP A 150 -18.45 -6.93 -20.86
N ARG A 151 -17.18 -7.36 -20.72
CA ARG A 151 -16.04 -6.97 -21.56
C ARG A 151 -15.75 -5.47 -21.53
N ARG A 152 -16.11 -4.80 -20.43
CA ARG A 152 -15.73 -3.42 -20.15
C ARG A 152 -14.80 -3.36 -18.93
N THR A 153 -14.01 -2.30 -18.86
CA THR A 153 -13.13 -2.03 -17.73
C THR A 153 -13.60 -0.76 -17.02
N ALA A 154 -14.08 -0.93 -15.80
CA ALA A 154 -14.42 0.17 -14.91
C ALA A 154 -13.11 0.74 -14.32
N VAL A 155 -12.87 2.04 -14.48
CA VAL A 155 -11.65 2.71 -14.03
C VAL A 155 -12.00 3.62 -12.85
N PHE A 156 -11.45 3.27 -11.71
CA PHE A 156 -11.60 4.02 -10.47
C PHE A 156 -10.36 4.88 -10.22
N THR A 157 -10.56 6.05 -9.63
CA THR A 157 -9.48 6.91 -9.15
C THR A 157 -9.48 6.89 -7.63
N VAL A 158 -8.30 6.65 -7.03
CA VAL A 158 -8.12 6.67 -5.58
C VAL A 158 -8.32 8.08 -5.06
N ASP A 159 -9.18 8.20 -4.05
CA ASP A 159 -9.46 9.43 -3.31
C ASP A 159 -8.57 9.53 -2.08
N ALA A 160 -8.45 8.41 -1.34
CA ALA A 160 -7.70 8.34 -0.11
C ALA A 160 -7.29 6.89 0.22
N VAL A 161 -6.22 6.77 1.00
CA VAL A 161 -5.84 5.51 1.65
C VAL A 161 -5.78 5.77 3.14
N LYS A 162 -6.52 4.99 3.92
CA LYS A 162 -6.62 5.15 5.37
C LYS A 162 -6.31 3.84 6.07
N THR A 163 -5.67 3.93 7.23
CA THR A 163 -5.41 2.79 8.11
C THR A 163 -6.23 2.98 9.38
N TYR A 164 -7.06 2.00 9.72
CA TYR A 164 -7.88 2.02 10.92
C TYR A 164 -7.51 0.86 11.83
N THR A 165 -7.30 1.14 13.11
CA THR A 165 -7.18 0.07 14.10
C THR A 165 -8.49 -0.70 14.19
N LYS A 166 -8.43 -2.00 14.51
CA LYS A 166 -9.62 -2.87 14.52
C LYS A 166 -10.73 -2.40 15.47
N ASP A 167 -10.36 -1.77 16.58
CA ASP A 167 -11.26 -1.21 17.60
C ASP A 167 -11.94 0.10 17.18
N LYS A 168 -11.41 0.79 16.17
CA LYS A 168 -11.92 2.07 15.66
C LYS A 168 -12.27 2.01 14.17
N PHE A 169 -12.59 0.82 13.68
CA PHE A 169 -12.92 0.62 12.28
C PHE A 169 -14.31 1.24 11.99
N PRO A 170 -14.41 2.22 11.09
CA PRO A 170 -15.66 2.95 10.87
C PRO A 170 -16.53 2.22 9.84
N ASP A 171 -17.27 1.20 10.30
CA ASP A 171 -18.09 0.34 9.44
C ASP A 171 -19.02 1.14 8.52
N ASP A 172 -19.74 2.13 9.04
CA ASP A 172 -20.66 2.96 8.24
C ASP A 172 -19.96 3.73 7.12
N THR A 173 -18.73 4.19 7.35
CA THR A 173 -17.96 4.92 6.32
C THR A 173 -17.37 3.97 5.28
N VAL A 174 -17.01 2.75 5.68
CA VAL A 174 -16.34 1.79 4.79
C VAL A 174 -17.37 0.98 3.99
N TYR A 175 -18.44 0.53 4.62
CA TYR A 175 -19.44 -0.36 4.02
C TYR A 175 -20.73 0.36 3.62
N GLY A 176 -20.95 1.58 4.13
CA GLY A 176 -22.18 2.32 3.89
C GLY A 176 -22.46 2.61 2.42
N GLU A 177 -23.73 2.88 2.16
CA GLU A 177 -24.21 3.25 0.84
C GLU A 177 -23.69 4.61 0.42
N THR A 178 -23.53 4.77 -0.89
CA THR A 178 -23.07 5.99 -1.51
C THR A 178 -24.00 6.32 -2.68
N GLY A 179 -24.29 7.61 -2.90
CA GLY A 179 -25.08 8.08 -4.04
C GLY A 179 -24.32 8.08 -5.38
N ARG A 180 -23.20 7.35 -5.46
CA ARG A 180 -22.33 7.26 -6.64
C ARG A 180 -21.57 5.93 -6.65
N PRO A 181 -20.95 5.53 -7.79
CA PRO A 181 -20.17 4.31 -7.88
C PRO A 181 -18.83 4.40 -7.15
N GLU A 182 -18.71 3.66 -6.07
CA GLU A 182 -17.57 3.65 -5.16
C GLU A 182 -16.94 2.26 -5.10
N LEU A 183 -15.63 2.24 -4.87
CA LEU A 183 -14.84 1.04 -4.67
C LEU A 183 -14.09 1.17 -3.34
N ARG A 184 -14.11 0.09 -2.57
CA ARG A 184 -13.24 -0.08 -1.41
C ARG A 184 -12.34 -1.29 -1.64
N LEU A 185 -11.04 -1.08 -1.50
CA LEU A 185 -10.08 -2.18 -1.41
C LEU A 185 -9.65 -2.31 0.05
N LEU A 186 -9.73 -3.52 0.60
CA LEU A 186 -9.40 -3.76 2.00
C LEU A 186 -8.36 -4.86 2.16
N THR A 187 -7.43 -4.65 3.09
CA THR A 187 -6.48 -5.67 3.54
C THR A 187 -6.10 -5.46 5.00
N CYS A 188 -5.50 -6.48 5.61
CA CYS A 188 -4.92 -6.38 6.95
C CYS A 188 -3.77 -5.35 6.97
N GLY A 189 -3.55 -4.69 8.10
CA GLY A 189 -2.48 -3.71 8.29
C GLY A 189 -2.04 -3.54 9.74
N GLY A 190 -1.16 -2.57 9.97
CA GLY A 190 -0.61 -2.32 11.31
C GLY A 190 0.38 -3.40 11.75
N ARG A 191 0.62 -3.50 13.06
CA ARG A 191 1.56 -4.46 13.64
C ARG A 191 0.91 -5.85 13.64
N PHE A 192 1.70 -6.86 13.28
CA PHE A 192 1.32 -8.26 13.44
C PHE A 192 1.66 -8.75 14.84
N ASP A 193 0.69 -9.38 15.51
CA ASP A 193 0.89 -10.19 16.71
C ASP A 193 0.49 -11.65 16.42
N ALA A 194 1.27 -12.60 16.94
CA ALA A 194 1.04 -14.02 16.63
C ALA A 194 -0.25 -14.59 17.24
N LYS A 195 -0.78 -13.99 18.32
CA LYS A 195 -2.01 -14.41 18.99
C LYS A 195 -3.23 -13.67 18.48
N ALA A 196 -3.11 -12.36 18.24
CA ALA A 196 -4.21 -11.47 17.87
C ALA A 196 -4.29 -11.14 16.36
N GLY A 197 -3.25 -11.50 15.60
CA GLY A 197 -3.10 -11.14 14.19
C GLY A 197 -2.76 -9.65 14.02
N TYR A 198 -3.12 -9.11 12.86
CA TYR A 198 -2.90 -7.69 12.53
C TYR A 198 -3.73 -6.75 13.40
N SER A 199 -3.15 -5.63 13.82
CA SER A 199 -3.83 -4.65 14.69
C SER A 199 -4.77 -3.69 13.95
N ALA A 200 -4.68 -3.61 12.62
CA ALA A 200 -5.40 -2.64 11.81
C ALA A 200 -5.84 -3.22 10.46
N ASN A 201 -6.61 -2.43 9.71
CA ASN A 201 -6.95 -2.65 8.32
C ASN A 201 -6.55 -1.41 7.50
N VAL A 202 -6.09 -1.64 6.27
CA VAL A 202 -5.90 -0.59 5.27
C VAL A 202 -7.13 -0.59 4.37
N VAL A 203 -7.69 0.60 4.14
CA VAL A 203 -8.85 0.83 3.28
C VAL A 203 -8.49 1.88 2.24
N VAL A 204 -8.59 1.50 0.97
CA VAL A 204 -8.51 2.42 -0.17
C VAL A 204 -9.93 2.86 -0.51
N PHE A 205 -10.12 4.17 -0.61
CA PHE A 205 -11.34 4.81 -1.09
C PHE A 205 -11.09 5.24 -2.52
N ALA A 206 -11.96 4.83 -3.44
CA ALA A 206 -11.87 5.21 -4.83
C ALA A 206 -13.26 5.31 -5.44
N HIS A 207 -13.41 6.10 -6.49
CA HIS A 207 -14.67 6.24 -7.20
C HIS A 207 -14.50 6.08 -8.71
N LEU A 208 -15.59 5.69 -9.38
CA LEU A 208 -15.59 5.49 -10.82
C LEU A 208 -15.38 6.83 -11.53
N THR A 209 -14.39 6.88 -12.42
CA THR A 209 -14.04 8.09 -13.19
C THR A 209 -14.11 7.87 -14.70
N SER A 210 -14.00 6.63 -15.17
CA SER A 210 -14.20 6.32 -16.59
C SER A 210 -14.54 4.86 -16.84
N LEU A 211 -15.02 4.58 -18.05
CA LEU A 211 -15.30 3.25 -18.56
C LEU A 211 -14.56 3.06 -19.88
N LYS A 212 -13.85 1.95 -20.01
CA LYS A 212 -13.13 1.57 -21.23
C LYS A 212 -13.72 0.28 -21.81
N LYS A 213 -13.63 0.10 -23.12
CA LYS A 213 -13.78 -1.25 -23.70
C LYS A 213 -12.58 -2.08 -23.25
N ALA A 214 -12.79 -3.35 -22.94
CA ALA A 214 -11.65 -4.26 -22.76
C ALA A 214 -10.89 -4.34 -24.10
N ALA A 215 -9.55 -4.28 -24.01
CA ALA A 215 -8.67 -4.56 -25.14
C ALA A 215 -8.73 -6.03 -25.52
#